data_AF-A0A318EN51-F1
#
_entry.id   AF-A0A318EN51-F1
#
_cell.length_a   1.000
_cell.length_b   1.000
_cell.length_c   1.000
_cell.angle_alpha   90.00
_cell.angle_beta   90.00
_cell.angle_gamma   90.00
#
_symmetry.space_group_name_H-M   'P 1'
#
loop_
_entity.id
_entity.type
_entity.pdbx_description
1 polymer ?
#
loop_
_entity_poly.entity_id
_entity_poly.type
_entity_poly.pdbx_seq_one_letter_code
_entity_poly.pdbx_strand_id
1 'polypeptide(L)'
;MYKRVVNKFFRGVIDQAKSEEDKEIVRYGLEVILSQTVSSLALLLIGLSSHNLLGTVIFIFCFCSIRVVAGGYHANTHLFCFLNTVLSYSFFIVINTYVTREYNVVFMLIAGIFYFIILGLAPVLNDKREFSMDEIQKSRKKTRVFLIFELIISIVLYQFSFELYKFAIYAVILEGVYAILGKMKYWNLNKQALLKNVMHLSMAAALSAAWSTCGWYFHEPEMPKSLKDRLEKDKEKFDN
;
A
#
# COMPACT_ATOMS: atom_id res chain seq x y z
N MET A 1 -1.04 18.81 16.91
CA MET A 1 -2.43 19.28 16.74
C MET A 1 -3.42 18.17 17.08
N TYR A 2 -3.52 17.10 16.29
CA TYR A 2 -4.46 15.98 16.50
C TYR A 2 -4.45 15.41 17.93
N LYS A 3 -3.27 15.06 18.48
CA LYS A 3 -3.14 14.62 19.88
C LYS A 3 -3.77 15.57 20.92
N ARG A 4 -3.64 16.89 20.74
CA ARG A 4 -4.26 17.88 21.65
C ARG A 4 -5.78 17.91 21.49
N VAL A 5 -6.28 17.82 20.26
CA VAL A 5 -7.72 17.78 19.98
C VAL A 5 -8.33 16.49 20.56
N VAL A 6 -7.72 15.34 20.29
CA VAL A 6 -8.16 14.04 20.81
C VAL A 6 -8.22 14.03 22.34
N ASN A 7 -7.15 14.47 23.01
CA ASN A 7 -7.13 14.54 24.48
C ASN A 7 -8.14 15.52 25.07
N LYS A 8 -8.50 16.59 24.35
CA LYS A 8 -9.46 17.58 24.84
C LYS A 8 -10.91 17.13 24.62
N PHE A 9 -11.24 16.64 23.44
CA PHE A 9 -12.63 16.37 23.04
C PHE A 9 -13.07 14.92 23.23
N PHE A 10 -12.14 13.96 23.26
CA PHE A 10 -12.45 12.53 23.38
C PHE A 10 -11.98 11.91 24.70
N ARG A 11 -11.68 12.74 25.70
CA ARG A 11 -11.22 12.28 27.01
C ARG A 11 -12.16 11.23 27.62
N GLY A 12 -13.47 11.48 27.57
CA GLY A 12 -14.46 10.54 28.08
C GLY A 12 -14.47 9.17 27.39
N VAL A 13 -14.11 9.12 26.10
CA VAL A 13 -13.96 7.85 25.35
C VAL A 13 -12.68 7.13 25.78
N ILE A 14 -11.58 7.88 25.93
CA ILE A 14 -10.29 7.34 26.36
C ILE A 14 -10.40 6.77 27.78
N ASP A 15 -11.12 7.43 28.68
CA ASP A 15 -11.25 7.02 30.08
C ASP A 15 -12.07 5.72 30.27
N GLN A 16 -12.76 5.21 29.23
CA GLN A 16 -13.43 3.90 29.25
C GLN A 16 -12.47 2.72 29.08
N ALA A 17 -11.22 2.96 28.64
CA ALA A 17 -10.23 1.92 28.45
C ALA A 17 -9.75 1.33 29.79
N LYS A 18 -9.52 0.02 29.83
CA LYS A 18 -9.28 -0.74 31.06
C LYS A 18 -7.84 -0.63 31.58
N SER A 19 -6.91 -0.25 30.73
CA SER A 19 -5.48 -0.13 31.03
C SER A 19 -4.88 1.12 30.36
N GLU A 20 -3.69 1.54 30.79
CA GLU A 20 -2.97 2.63 30.11
C GLU A 20 -2.55 2.24 28.69
N GLU A 21 -2.23 0.96 28.44
CA GLU A 21 -1.95 0.45 27.10
C GLU A 21 -3.18 0.60 26.18
N ASP A 22 -4.37 0.21 26.66
CA ASP A 22 -5.62 0.37 25.91
C ASP A 22 -5.90 1.85 25.63
N LYS A 23 -5.61 2.76 26.58
CA LYS A 23 -5.76 4.21 26.37
C LYS A 23 -4.85 4.72 25.26
N GLU A 24 -3.63 4.22 25.16
CA GLU A 24 -2.71 4.58 24.09
C GLU A 24 -3.21 4.11 22.73
N ILE A 25 -3.70 2.87 22.64
CA ILE A 25 -4.30 2.30 21.43
C ILE A 25 -5.53 3.10 21.00
N VAL A 26 -6.44 3.40 21.94
CA VAL A 26 -7.66 4.20 21.67
C VAL A 26 -7.28 5.60 21.20
N ARG A 27 -6.32 6.25 21.86
CA ARG A 27 -5.83 7.58 21.45
C ARG A 27 -5.27 7.54 20.02
N TYR A 28 -4.44 6.56 19.70
CA TYR A 28 -3.90 6.40 18.35
C TYR A 28 -5.01 6.20 17.31
N GLY A 29 -5.97 5.33 17.58
CA GLY A 29 -7.12 5.10 16.70
C GLY A 29 -7.94 6.37 16.46
N LEU A 30 -8.22 7.13 17.51
CA LEU A 30 -8.93 8.41 17.41
C LEU A 30 -8.15 9.47 16.61
N GLU A 31 -6.82 9.52 16.75
CA GLU A 31 -5.97 10.41 15.94
C GLU A 31 -6.07 10.07 14.45
N VAL A 32 -6.05 8.77 14.10
CA VAL A 32 -6.21 8.30 12.72
C VAL A 32 -7.60 8.64 12.17
N ILE A 33 -8.66 8.32 12.91
CA ILE A 33 -10.05 8.59 12.51
C ILE A 33 -10.27 10.08 12.30
N LEU A 34 -9.80 10.92 13.24
CA LEU A 34 -9.93 12.36 13.14
C LEU A 34 -9.15 12.90 11.93
N SER A 35 -7.92 12.43 11.72
CA SER A 35 -7.11 12.82 10.56
C SER A 35 -7.79 12.46 9.23
N GLN A 36 -8.39 11.26 9.14
CA GLN A 36 -9.09 10.84 7.92
C GLN A 36 -10.36 11.66 7.71
N THR A 37 -11.14 11.88 8.77
CA THR A 37 -12.39 12.64 8.73
C THR A 37 -12.15 14.07 8.27
N VAL A 38 -11.14 14.74 8.83
CA VAL A 38 -10.77 16.11 8.44
C VAL A 38 -10.36 16.18 6.96
N SER A 39 -9.54 15.23 6.49
CA SER A 39 -9.17 15.14 5.07
C SER A 39 -10.40 14.95 4.18
N SER A 40 -11.27 13.98 4.49
CA SER A 40 -12.47 13.70 3.70
C SER A 40 -13.44 14.88 3.67
N LEU A 41 -13.65 15.57 4.80
CA LEU A 41 -14.48 16.77 4.85
C LEU A 41 -13.89 17.91 4.00
N ALA A 42 -12.57 18.12 4.04
CA ALA A 42 -11.93 19.11 3.19
C ALA A 42 -12.11 18.80 1.70
N LEU A 43 -11.95 17.54 1.30
CA LEU A 43 -12.21 17.12 -0.08
C LEU A 43 -13.66 17.36 -0.48
N LEU A 44 -14.63 16.97 0.35
CA LEU A 44 -16.06 17.20 0.09
C LEU A 44 -16.41 18.69 -0.02
N LEU A 45 -15.81 19.56 0.79
CA LEU A 45 -16.00 21.01 0.70
C LEU A 45 -15.46 21.57 -0.62
N ILE A 46 -14.30 21.10 -1.08
CA ILE A 46 -13.75 21.45 -2.40
C ILE A 46 -14.66 20.94 -3.52
N GLY A 47 -15.15 19.70 -3.39
CA GLY A 47 -16.11 19.11 -4.29
C GLY A 47 -17.41 19.92 -4.40
N LEU A 48 -17.94 20.36 -3.27
CA LEU A 48 -19.14 21.19 -3.20
C LEU A 48 -18.92 22.56 -3.84
N SER A 49 -17.82 23.25 -3.50
CA SER A 49 -17.52 24.58 -4.03
C SER A 49 -17.17 24.58 -5.52
N SER A 50 -16.65 23.47 -6.04
CA SER A 50 -16.37 23.26 -7.46
C SER A 50 -17.51 22.61 -8.23
N HIS A 51 -18.69 22.42 -7.63
CA HIS A 51 -19.86 21.76 -8.22
C HIS A 51 -19.62 20.31 -8.69
N ASN A 52 -18.65 19.61 -8.09
CA ASN A 52 -18.24 18.24 -8.40
C ASN A 52 -18.44 17.27 -7.22
N LEU A 53 -19.44 17.52 -6.35
CA LEU A 53 -19.64 16.77 -5.11
C LEU A 53 -19.74 15.25 -5.34
N LEU A 54 -20.53 14.81 -6.32
CA LEU A 54 -20.69 13.37 -6.61
C LEU A 54 -19.38 12.73 -7.10
N GLY A 55 -18.65 13.40 -8.00
CA GLY A 55 -17.32 12.95 -8.43
C GLY A 55 -16.34 12.85 -7.26
N THR A 56 -16.43 13.79 -6.32
CA THR A 56 -15.61 13.78 -5.09
C THR A 56 -15.89 12.57 -4.22
N VAL A 57 -17.17 12.20 -4.04
CA VAL A 57 -17.56 11.00 -3.31
C VAL A 57 -16.98 9.75 -3.99
N ILE A 58 -17.06 9.66 -5.32
CA ILE A 58 -16.48 8.56 -6.10
C ILE A 58 -14.97 8.50 -5.90
N PHE A 59 -14.27 9.64 -6.01
CA PHE A 59 -12.82 9.72 -5.78
C PHE A 59 -12.45 9.23 -4.37
N ILE A 60 -13.12 9.74 -3.33
CA ILE A 60 -12.85 9.34 -1.94
C ILE A 60 -13.04 7.83 -1.77
N PHE A 61 -14.13 7.29 -2.33
CA PHE A 61 -14.43 5.86 -2.25
C PHE A 61 -13.34 5.02 -2.92
N CYS A 62 -13.03 5.29 -4.20
CA CYS A 62 -12.02 4.53 -4.94
C CYS A 62 -10.64 4.65 -4.28
N PHE A 63 -10.21 5.89 -3.98
CA PHE A 63 -8.92 6.18 -3.35
C PHE A 63 -8.77 5.47 -2.01
N CYS A 64 -9.74 5.63 -1.10
CA CYS A 64 -9.66 5.04 0.24
C CYS A 64 -9.72 3.52 0.21
N SER A 65 -10.56 2.93 -0.66
CA SER A 65 -10.72 1.47 -0.76
C SER A 65 -9.42 0.77 -1.16
N ILE A 66 -8.67 1.34 -2.10
CA ILE A 66 -7.36 0.83 -2.51
C ILE A 66 -6.33 1.14 -1.42
N ARG A 67 -6.29 2.38 -0.92
CA ARG A 67 -5.30 2.83 0.07
C ARG A 67 -5.23 1.95 1.31
N VAL A 68 -6.39 1.57 1.86
CA VAL A 68 -6.47 0.79 3.11
C VAL A 68 -5.79 -0.58 2.97
N VAL A 69 -5.82 -1.18 1.76
CA VAL A 69 -5.27 -2.53 1.52
C VAL A 69 -3.93 -2.51 0.80
N ALA A 70 -3.68 -1.51 -0.04
CA ALA A 70 -2.42 -1.36 -0.78
C ALA A 70 -1.34 -0.68 0.06
N GLY A 71 -1.71 0.08 1.10
CA GLY A 71 -0.79 0.96 1.81
C GLY A 71 -0.35 2.13 0.92
N GLY A 72 0.84 2.67 1.19
CA GLY A 72 1.43 3.72 0.36
C GLY A 72 2.25 4.68 1.18
N TYR A 73 2.49 5.87 0.63
CA TYR A 73 3.17 6.94 1.33
C TYR A 73 2.38 7.41 2.55
N HIS A 74 2.98 7.31 3.74
CA HIS A 74 2.51 7.99 4.94
C HIS A 74 3.51 9.06 5.35
N ALA A 75 3.05 10.31 5.38
CA ALA A 75 3.82 11.43 5.87
C ALA A 75 4.28 11.23 7.32
N ASN A 76 5.35 11.93 7.72
CA ASN A 76 5.83 11.92 9.10
C ASN A 76 4.81 12.54 10.08
N THR A 77 3.94 13.42 9.58
CA THR A 77 2.89 14.07 10.36
C THR A 77 1.54 14.00 9.65
N HIS A 78 0.47 13.94 10.44
CA HIS A 78 -0.91 13.99 9.92
C HIS A 78 -1.19 15.26 9.11
N LEU A 79 -0.59 16.40 9.48
CA LEU A 79 -0.74 17.66 8.74
C LEU A 79 -0.17 17.55 7.33
N PHE A 80 1.02 16.97 7.16
CA PHE A 80 1.60 16.83 5.84
C PHE A 80 0.87 15.77 5.00
N CYS A 81 0.29 14.74 5.64
CA CYS A 81 -0.60 13.80 4.95
C CYS A 81 -1.84 14.53 4.41
N PHE A 82 -2.51 15.32 5.27
CA PHE A 82 -3.66 16.14 4.91
C PHE A 82 -3.34 17.09 3.74
N LEU A 83 -2.24 17.85 3.85
CA LEU A 83 -1.83 18.80 2.80
C LEU A 83 -1.58 18.10 1.47
N ASN A 84 -0.87 16.97 1.46
CA ASN A 84 -0.64 16.22 0.21
C ASN A 84 -1.95 15.76 -0.41
N THR A 85 -2.86 15.18 0.37
CA THR A 85 -4.17 14.71 -0.15
C THR A 85 -4.99 15.87 -0.71
N VAL A 86 -5.09 16.98 0.03
CA VAL A 86 -5.86 18.16 -0.39
C VAL A 86 -5.25 18.83 -1.61
N LEU A 87 -3.93 19.01 -1.66
CA LEU A 87 -3.26 19.65 -2.78
C LEU A 87 -3.33 18.78 -4.05
N SER A 88 -3.09 17.47 -3.95
CA SER A 88 -3.21 16.56 -5.09
C SER A 88 -4.64 16.55 -5.65
N TYR A 89 -5.65 16.50 -4.77
CA TYR A 89 -7.04 16.54 -5.22
C TYR A 89 -7.44 17.91 -5.80
N SER A 90 -7.01 19.01 -5.18
CA SER A 90 -7.26 20.36 -5.71
C SER A 90 -6.64 20.56 -7.08
N PHE A 91 -5.42 20.04 -7.27
CA PHE A 91 -4.78 19.99 -8.58
C PHE A 91 -5.64 19.25 -9.60
N PHE A 92 -6.20 18.08 -9.22
CA PHE A 92 -7.11 17.34 -10.09
C PHE A 92 -8.35 18.15 -10.47
N ILE A 93 -9.01 18.81 -9.51
CA ILE A 93 -10.18 19.64 -9.81
C ILE A 93 -9.86 20.71 -10.86
N VAL A 94 -8.68 21.33 -10.79
CA VAL A 94 -8.23 22.33 -11.78
C VAL A 94 -7.96 21.70 -13.13
N ILE A 95 -7.29 20.55 -13.19
CA ILE A 95 -6.98 19.91 -14.48
C ILE A 95 -8.19 19.19 -15.10
N ASN A 96 -9.19 18.80 -14.29
CA ASN A 96 -10.34 18.01 -14.73
C ASN A 96 -11.15 18.70 -15.84
N THR A 97 -11.17 20.03 -15.86
CA THR A 97 -11.85 20.82 -16.90
C THR A 97 -11.16 20.73 -18.27
N TYR A 98 -9.88 20.36 -18.30
CA TYR A 98 -9.08 20.21 -19.52
C TYR A 98 -9.00 18.77 -20.01
N VAL A 99 -9.39 17.79 -19.18
CA VAL A 99 -9.45 16.38 -19.57
C VAL A 99 -10.72 16.13 -20.37
N THR A 100 -10.61 16.24 -21.69
CA THR A 100 -11.68 15.99 -22.65
C THR A 100 -11.65 14.54 -23.17
N ARG A 101 -12.72 14.12 -23.87
CA ARG A 101 -12.79 12.78 -24.46
C ARG A 101 -11.69 12.52 -25.51
N GLU A 102 -11.22 13.55 -26.20
CA GLU A 102 -10.13 13.46 -27.18
C GLU A 102 -8.84 12.95 -26.53
N TYR A 103 -8.51 13.44 -25.34
CA TYR A 103 -7.32 13.04 -24.60
C TYR A 103 -7.53 11.82 -23.69
N ASN A 104 -8.72 11.20 -23.71
CA ASN A 104 -9.05 10.09 -22.82
C ASN A 104 -8.11 8.89 -22.97
N VAL A 105 -7.65 8.61 -24.19
CA VAL A 105 -6.71 7.48 -24.43
C VAL A 105 -5.42 7.66 -23.63
N VAL A 106 -4.87 8.87 -23.58
CA VAL A 106 -3.68 9.17 -22.79
C VAL A 106 -3.96 8.95 -21.30
N PHE A 107 -5.12 9.40 -20.83
CA PHE A 107 -5.52 9.23 -19.43
C PHE A 107 -5.69 7.76 -19.03
N MET A 108 -6.30 6.94 -19.90
CA MET A 108 -6.39 5.49 -19.72
C MET A 108 -5.03 4.80 -19.71
N LEU A 109 -4.10 5.20 -20.58
CA LEU A 109 -2.76 4.61 -20.61
C LEU A 109 -1.99 4.91 -19.32
N ILE A 110 -2.04 6.15 -18.84
CA ILE A 110 -1.42 6.54 -17.55
C ILE A 110 -2.04 5.74 -16.40
N ALA A 111 -3.37 5.65 -16.36
CA ALA A 111 -4.09 4.87 -15.35
C ALA A 111 -3.71 3.38 -15.38
N GLY A 112 -3.61 2.79 -16.58
CA GLY A 112 -3.18 1.41 -16.77
C GLY A 112 -1.77 1.16 -16.24
N ILE A 113 -0.83 2.07 -16.50
CA ILE A 113 0.53 2.01 -15.95
C ILE A 113 0.47 1.99 -14.42
N PHE A 114 -0.25 2.92 -13.81
CA PHE A 114 -0.35 2.98 -12.34
C PHE A 114 -1.10 1.79 -11.74
N TYR A 115 -2.09 1.23 -12.44
CA TYR A 115 -2.78 0.01 -12.05
C TYR A 115 -1.79 -1.16 -11.90
N PHE A 116 -0.92 -1.38 -12.90
CA PHE A 116 0.12 -2.41 -12.83
C PHE A 116 1.19 -2.12 -11.77
N ILE A 117 1.53 -0.85 -11.56
CA ILE A 117 2.44 -0.44 -10.47
C ILE A 117 1.86 -0.81 -9.11
N ILE A 118 0.57 -0.54 -8.86
CA ILE A 118 -0.09 -0.92 -7.60
C ILE A 118 -0.08 -2.45 -7.45
N LEU A 119 -0.38 -3.21 -8.51
CA LEU A 119 -0.33 -4.69 -8.48
C LEU A 119 1.05 -5.22 -8.08
N GLY A 120 2.13 -4.59 -8.54
CA GLY A 120 3.51 -5.01 -8.25
C GLY A 120 4.04 -4.52 -6.90
N LEU A 121 3.66 -3.31 -6.48
CA LEU A 121 4.20 -2.68 -5.26
C LEU A 121 3.40 -2.98 -4.00
N ALA A 122 2.12 -3.37 -4.12
CA ALA A 122 1.28 -3.61 -2.96
C ALA A 122 1.57 -4.95 -2.24
N PRO A 123 1.42 -5.00 -0.90
CA PRO A 123 1.26 -3.85 -0.02
C PRO A 123 2.58 -3.09 0.14
N VAL A 124 2.50 -1.77 0.19
CA VAL A 124 3.64 -0.91 0.52
C VAL A 124 3.79 -0.90 2.03
N LEU A 125 4.75 -1.66 2.53
CA LEU A 125 5.06 -1.80 3.95
C LEU A 125 5.74 -0.54 4.48
N ASN A 126 5.36 -0.12 5.68
CA ASN A 126 5.99 0.99 6.40
C ASN A 126 6.88 0.48 7.55
N ASP A 127 7.64 1.40 8.13
CA ASP A 127 8.60 1.19 9.20
C ASP A 127 7.98 1.17 10.61
N LYS A 128 6.67 1.43 10.73
CA LYS A 128 6.01 1.64 12.02
C LYS A 128 5.61 0.35 12.72
N ARG A 129 5.54 -0.76 12.00
CA ARG A 129 5.26 -2.09 12.56
C ARG A 129 5.80 -3.20 11.67
N GLU A 130 6.02 -4.35 12.28
CA GLU A 130 6.32 -5.58 11.56
C GLU A 130 5.02 -6.20 11.00
N PHE A 131 5.14 -6.90 9.88
CA PHE A 131 4.02 -7.57 9.22
C PHE A 131 4.36 -9.04 9.05
N SER A 132 3.42 -9.91 9.42
CA SER A 132 3.55 -11.34 9.14
C SER A 132 3.38 -11.64 7.65
N MET A 133 3.97 -12.76 7.18
CA MET A 133 3.85 -13.17 5.79
C MET A 133 2.39 -13.45 5.38
N ASP A 134 1.57 -13.96 6.31
CA ASP A 134 0.14 -14.19 6.07
C ASP A 134 -0.64 -12.87 5.92
N GLU A 135 -0.37 -11.86 6.76
CA GLU A 135 -0.96 -10.52 6.60
C GLU A 135 -0.59 -9.89 5.26
N ILE A 136 0.68 -9.99 4.85
CA ILE A 136 1.15 -9.47 3.56
C ILE A 136 0.38 -10.15 2.42
N GLN A 137 0.27 -11.48 2.45
CA GLN A 137 -0.40 -12.23 1.40
C GLN A 137 -1.92 -11.95 1.35
N LYS A 138 -2.56 -11.79 2.51
CA LYS A 138 -3.96 -11.36 2.61
C LYS A 138 -4.14 -9.96 2.04
N SER A 139 -3.25 -9.01 2.34
CA SER A 139 -3.29 -7.65 1.80
C SER A 139 -3.17 -7.66 0.28
N ARG A 140 -2.22 -8.41 -0.28
CA ARG A 140 -2.07 -8.56 -1.75
C ARG A 140 -3.33 -9.06 -2.43
N LYS A 141 -3.96 -10.10 -1.87
CA LYS A 141 -5.23 -10.64 -2.40
C LYS A 141 -6.33 -9.59 -2.36
N LYS A 142 -6.48 -8.88 -1.23
CA LYS A 142 -7.46 -7.79 -1.09
C LYS A 142 -7.20 -6.66 -2.08
N THR A 143 -5.96 -6.19 -2.23
CA THR A 143 -5.62 -5.14 -3.21
C THR A 143 -6.03 -5.54 -4.63
N ARG A 144 -5.79 -6.78 -5.04
CA ARG A 144 -6.24 -7.27 -6.37
C ARG A 144 -7.74 -7.23 -6.53
N VAL A 145 -8.50 -7.67 -5.51
CA VAL A 145 -9.97 -7.62 -5.53
C VAL A 145 -10.47 -6.18 -5.65
N PHE A 146 -9.93 -5.27 -4.84
CA PHE A 146 -10.32 -3.86 -4.89
C PHE A 146 -9.94 -3.17 -6.20
N LEU A 147 -8.79 -3.53 -6.80
CA LEU A 147 -8.42 -3.05 -8.13
C LEU A 147 -9.35 -3.55 -9.23
N ILE A 148 -9.76 -4.82 -9.20
CA ILE A 148 -10.75 -5.35 -10.14
C ILE A 148 -12.09 -4.61 -9.98
N PHE A 149 -12.50 -4.37 -8.74
CA PHE A 149 -13.74 -3.65 -8.46
C PHE A 149 -13.67 -2.20 -8.95
N GLU A 150 -12.55 -1.52 -8.74
CA GLU A 150 -12.32 -0.18 -9.26
C GLU A 150 -12.34 -0.17 -10.79
N LEU A 151 -11.72 -1.14 -11.45
CA LEU A 151 -11.73 -1.25 -12.91
C LEU A 151 -13.16 -1.40 -13.44
N ILE A 152 -13.99 -2.22 -12.79
CA ILE A 152 -15.41 -2.36 -13.14
C ILE A 152 -16.16 -1.05 -12.94
N ILE A 153 -15.96 -0.36 -11.81
CA ILE A 153 -16.55 0.97 -11.56
C ILE A 153 -16.16 1.95 -12.67
N SER A 154 -14.88 2.01 -13.03
CA SER A 154 -14.37 2.88 -14.07
C SER A 154 -15.00 2.56 -15.43
N ILE A 155 -15.11 1.29 -15.82
CA ILE A 155 -15.80 0.88 -17.06
C ILE A 155 -17.28 1.31 -17.03
N VAL A 156 -17.99 1.05 -15.93
CA VAL A 156 -19.40 1.42 -15.77
C VAL A 156 -19.56 2.94 -15.87
N LEU A 157 -18.81 3.70 -15.10
CA LEU A 157 -18.88 5.16 -15.11
C LEU A 157 -18.56 5.74 -16.49
N TYR A 158 -17.62 5.18 -17.23
CA TYR A 158 -17.29 5.65 -18.57
C TYR A 158 -18.50 5.62 -19.53
N GLN A 159 -19.34 4.59 -19.40
CA GLN A 159 -20.55 4.43 -20.22
C GLN A 159 -21.68 5.38 -19.80
N PHE A 160 -21.79 5.73 -18.51
CA PHE A 160 -22.88 6.57 -17.98
C PHE A 160 -22.52 8.06 -17.91
N SER A 161 -21.31 8.41 -17.47
CA SER A 161 -20.87 9.78 -17.27
C SER A 161 -19.34 9.89 -17.33
N PHE A 162 -18.84 10.45 -18.43
CA PHE A 162 -17.42 10.75 -18.59
C PHE A 162 -16.89 11.70 -17.50
N GLU A 163 -17.72 12.63 -17.03
CA GLU A 163 -17.34 13.55 -15.96
C GLU A 163 -17.08 12.82 -14.63
N LEU A 164 -17.90 11.83 -14.28
CA LEU A 164 -17.70 11.04 -13.05
C LEU A 164 -16.58 10.01 -13.18
N TYR A 165 -16.44 9.41 -14.37
CA TYR A 165 -15.37 8.47 -14.69
C TYR A 165 -13.97 9.03 -14.41
N LYS A 166 -13.73 10.30 -14.74
CA LYS A 166 -12.43 10.96 -14.52
C LYS A 166 -11.98 10.90 -13.06
N PHE A 167 -12.90 10.95 -12.10
CA PHE A 167 -12.59 10.88 -10.66
C PHE A 167 -12.12 9.49 -10.22
N ALA A 168 -12.74 8.43 -10.74
CA ALA A 168 -12.34 7.06 -10.45
C ALA A 168 -10.93 6.77 -11.00
N ILE A 169 -10.68 7.13 -12.25
CA ILE A 169 -9.38 6.98 -12.89
C ILE A 169 -8.29 7.78 -12.17
N TYR A 170 -8.57 9.03 -11.80
CA TYR A 170 -7.60 9.83 -11.08
C TYR A 170 -7.24 9.23 -9.72
N ALA A 171 -8.20 8.58 -9.04
CA ALA A 171 -7.92 7.88 -7.79
C ALA A 171 -6.86 6.78 -7.97
N VAL A 172 -6.95 5.97 -9.04
CA VAL A 172 -5.96 4.93 -9.36
C VAL A 172 -4.58 5.54 -9.63
N ILE A 173 -4.53 6.59 -10.45
CA ILE A 173 -3.28 7.29 -10.79
C ILE A 173 -2.62 7.77 -9.50
N LEU A 174 -3.38 8.47 -8.65
CA LEU A 174 -2.85 9.04 -7.42
C LEU A 174 -2.43 7.97 -6.41
N GLU A 175 -3.17 6.87 -6.27
CA GLU A 175 -2.77 5.72 -5.47
C GLU A 175 -1.45 5.12 -5.96
N GLY A 176 -1.27 4.98 -7.28
CA GLY A 176 -0.04 4.49 -7.87
C GLY A 176 1.15 5.42 -7.59
N VAL A 177 0.96 6.75 -7.70
CA VAL A 177 1.97 7.74 -7.29
C VAL A 177 2.35 7.56 -5.82
N TYR A 178 1.38 7.45 -4.92
CA TYR A 178 1.67 7.26 -3.50
C TYR A 178 2.28 5.89 -3.19
N ALA A 179 2.00 4.85 -3.97
CA ALA A 179 2.66 3.56 -3.84
C ALA A 179 4.16 3.67 -4.16
N ILE A 180 4.51 4.38 -5.24
CA ILE A 180 5.91 4.66 -5.62
C ILE A 180 6.59 5.49 -4.53
N LEU A 181 5.98 6.61 -4.11
CA LEU A 181 6.55 7.48 -3.07
C LEU A 181 6.74 6.74 -1.74
N GLY A 182 5.81 5.86 -1.38
CA GLY A 182 5.94 5.00 -0.20
C GLY A 182 7.10 4.01 -0.36
N LYS A 183 7.21 3.35 -1.52
CA LYS A 183 8.32 2.43 -1.81
C LYS A 183 9.68 3.13 -1.74
N MET A 184 9.78 4.34 -2.28
CA MET A 184 10.99 5.16 -2.21
C MET A 184 11.32 5.55 -0.77
N LYS A 185 10.33 6.02 0.00
CA LYS A 185 10.51 6.39 1.41
C LYS A 185 10.98 5.22 2.26
N TYR A 186 10.41 4.04 2.06
CA TYR A 186 10.70 2.83 2.86
C TYR A 186 11.73 1.93 2.17
N TRP A 187 12.58 2.47 1.29
CA TRP A 187 13.50 1.69 0.44
C TRP A 187 14.47 0.81 1.26
N ASN A 188 15.07 1.35 2.32
CA ASN A 188 16.09 0.63 3.10
C ASN A 188 15.53 -0.63 3.76
N LEU A 189 14.28 -0.59 4.25
CA LEU A 189 13.59 -1.77 4.79
C LEU A 189 13.33 -2.81 3.71
N ASN A 190 12.87 -2.37 2.54
CA ASN A 190 12.65 -3.24 1.40
C ASN A 190 13.95 -3.92 0.93
N LYS A 191 15.08 -3.19 0.94
CA LYS A 191 16.40 -3.72 0.60
C LYS A 191 16.84 -4.81 1.59
N GLN A 192 16.71 -4.57 2.89
CA GLN A 192 17.06 -5.59 3.90
C GLN A 192 16.20 -6.84 3.78
N ALA A 193 14.89 -6.70 3.56
CA ALA A 193 14.01 -7.84 3.34
C ALA A 193 14.38 -8.63 2.08
N LEU A 194 14.70 -7.94 0.99
CA LEU A 194 15.16 -8.57 -0.26
C LEU A 194 16.47 -9.35 -0.04
N LEU A 195 17.44 -8.74 0.65
CA LEU A 195 18.72 -9.39 0.95
C LEU A 195 18.53 -10.66 1.78
N LYS A 196 17.64 -10.64 2.79
CA LYS A 196 17.27 -11.85 3.56
C LYS A 196 16.67 -12.94 2.67
N ASN A 197 15.77 -12.58 1.75
CA ASN A 197 15.17 -13.56 0.84
C ASN A 197 16.19 -14.17 -0.13
N VAL A 198 17.08 -13.37 -0.71
CA VAL A 198 18.17 -13.85 -1.57
C VAL A 198 19.10 -14.79 -0.80
N MET A 199 19.44 -14.44 0.45
CA MET A 199 20.24 -15.30 1.33
C MET A 199 19.53 -16.64 1.63
N HIS A 200 18.24 -16.65 1.95
CA HIS A 200 17.51 -17.89 2.17
C HIS A 200 17.43 -18.76 0.91
N LEU A 201 17.21 -18.14 -0.27
CA LEU A 201 17.20 -18.85 -1.54
C LEU A 201 18.58 -19.44 -1.88
N SER A 202 19.66 -18.70 -1.62
CA SER A 202 21.03 -19.20 -1.84
C SER A 202 21.36 -20.36 -0.90
N MET A 203 20.89 -20.31 0.36
CA MET A 203 21.03 -21.42 1.31
C MET A 203 20.25 -22.66 0.85
N ALA A 204 19.02 -22.48 0.36
CA ALA A 204 18.21 -23.59 -0.15
C ALA A 204 18.84 -24.24 -1.40
N ALA A 205 19.34 -23.42 -2.33
CA ALA A 205 20.04 -23.90 -3.53
C ALA A 205 21.31 -24.68 -3.19
N ALA A 206 22.10 -24.19 -2.23
CA ALA A 206 23.31 -24.87 -1.76
C ALA A 206 22.99 -26.23 -1.13
N LEU A 207 21.94 -26.31 -0.30
CA LEU A 207 21.47 -27.58 0.24
C LEU A 207 20.98 -28.51 -0.87
N SER A 208 20.10 -28.06 -1.78
CA SER A 208 19.62 -28.92 -2.86
C SER A 208 20.73 -29.47 -3.74
N ALA A 209 21.73 -28.65 -4.07
CA ALA A 209 22.89 -29.07 -4.86
C ALA A 209 23.72 -30.13 -4.13
N ALA A 210 23.84 -30.03 -2.80
CA ALA A 210 24.59 -30.98 -1.99
C ALA A 210 23.92 -32.36 -1.84
N TRP A 211 22.59 -32.44 -1.95
CA TRP A 211 21.84 -33.70 -1.93
C TRP A 211 21.61 -34.30 -3.32
N SER A 212 21.73 -33.51 -4.38
CA SER A 212 21.63 -34.02 -5.75
C SER A 212 22.96 -34.62 -6.22
N THR A 213 22.98 -35.91 -6.54
CA THR A 213 24.07 -36.52 -7.31
C THR A 213 24.02 -35.97 -8.74
N CYS A 214 24.69 -34.86 -9.01
CA CYS A 214 24.45 -34.13 -10.24
C CYS A 214 25.25 -34.67 -11.43
N GLY A 215 24.58 -35.36 -12.35
CA GLY A 215 25.08 -35.70 -13.69
C GLY A 215 25.00 -34.57 -14.72
N TRP A 216 24.73 -33.32 -14.31
CA TRP A 216 24.47 -32.18 -15.22
C TRP A 216 25.46 -31.02 -15.12
N TYR A 217 26.39 -31.02 -14.16
CA TYR A 217 27.42 -29.98 -14.05
C TYR A 217 28.78 -30.52 -14.52
N PHE A 218 29.38 -29.85 -15.51
CA PHE A 218 30.74 -30.14 -15.98
C PHE A 218 31.82 -29.78 -14.94
N HIS A 219 31.47 -28.98 -13.93
CA HIS A 219 32.35 -28.59 -12.83
C HIS A 219 31.58 -28.65 -11.51
N GLU A 220 31.99 -29.54 -10.61
CA GLU A 220 31.43 -29.64 -9.27
C GLU A 220 32.14 -28.64 -8.35
N PRO A 221 31.45 -27.60 -7.83
CA PRO A 221 32.09 -26.62 -6.96
C PRO A 221 32.48 -27.26 -5.62
N GLU A 222 33.64 -26.89 -5.09
CA GLU A 222 34.11 -27.42 -3.81
C GLU A 222 33.14 -27.02 -2.69
N MET A 223 32.59 -28.03 -2.00
CA MET A 223 31.61 -27.81 -0.96
C MET A 223 32.27 -27.19 0.29
N PRO A 224 31.73 -26.07 0.82
CA PRO A 224 32.26 -25.44 2.04
C PRO A 224 32.21 -26.38 3.24
N LYS A 225 33.22 -26.34 4.11
CA LYS A 225 33.28 -27.15 5.35
C LYS A 225 32.02 -27.01 6.20
N SER A 226 31.54 -25.78 6.39
CA SER A 226 30.32 -25.50 7.16
C SER A 226 29.05 -26.13 6.60
N LEU A 227 29.00 -26.39 5.28
CA LEU A 227 27.87 -27.09 4.65
C LEU A 227 28.00 -28.60 4.85
N LYS A 228 29.22 -29.17 4.74
CA LYS A 228 29.50 -30.58 5.03
C LYS A 228 29.12 -30.94 6.47
N ASP A 229 29.62 -30.19 7.45
CA ASP A 229 29.35 -30.41 8.88
C ASP A 229 27.85 -30.38 9.20
N ARG A 230 27.09 -29.56 8.46
CA ARG A 230 25.64 -29.44 8.64
C ARG A 230 24.90 -30.65 8.07
N LEU A 231 25.32 -31.15 6.92
CA LEU A 231 24.74 -32.33 6.29
C LEU A 231 25.01 -33.60 7.09
N GLU A 232 26.19 -33.72 7.69
CA GLU A 232 26.54 -34.83 8.58
C GLU A 232 25.65 -34.84 9.83
N LYS A 233 25.45 -33.67 10.47
CA LYS A 233 24.50 -33.54 11.59
C LYS A 233 23.05 -33.85 11.22
N ASP A 234 22.63 -33.46 10.02
CA ASP A 234 21.27 -33.76 9.56
C ASP A 234 21.11 -35.27 9.29
N LYS A 235 22.14 -35.97 8.78
CA LYS A 235 22.14 -37.44 8.61
C LYS A 235 22.03 -38.20 9.94
N GLU A 236 22.82 -37.83 10.95
CA GLU A 236 22.76 -38.44 12.30
C GLU A 236 21.37 -38.34 12.96
N LYS A 237 20.55 -37.39 12.51
CA LYS A 237 19.20 -37.15 13.01
C LYS A 237 18.13 -38.01 12.32
N PHE A 238 18.43 -38.60 11.16
CA PHE A 238 17.54 -39.54 10.46
C PHE A 238 17.91 -41.01 10.72
N ASP A 239 19.12 -41.26 11.21
CA ASP A 239 19.61 -42.61 11.58
C ASP A 239 19.35 -42.99 13.06
N ASN A 240 18.70 -42.12 13.85
CA ASN A 240 18.19 -42.36 15.21
C ASN A 240 16.66 -42.27 15.25
#